data_AF-A0A093Y8I1-F1
#
_entry.id   AF-A0A093Y8I1-F1
#
_cell.length_a   1.000
_cell.length_b   1.000
_cell.length_c   1.000
_cell.angle_alpha   90.00
_cell.angle_beta   90.00
_cell.angle_gamma   90.00
#
_symmetry.space_group_name_H-M   'P 1'
#
loop_
_entity.id
_entity.type
_entity.pdbx_description
1 polymer ?
#
loop_
_entity_poly.entity_id
_entity_poly.type
_entity_poly.pdbx_seq_one_letter_code
_entity_poly.pdbx_strand_id
1 'polypeptide(L)'
;TRSRLYNSTGFFFIAWALHYLPFYLMGRQLFLHHYLPAHLASSLVTGALLEFIFTIEPIAIEDAIAESGSRHAAPKRSLPARERLGGQSLLASWAAAGVIMTAVVAGWWFFVPLTYGFPLTVDQVMARKWLGYDLHFAK
;
A
#
# COMPACT_ATOMS: atom_id res chain seq x y z
N THR A 1 15.08 5.91 13.49
CA THR A 1 13.76 5.84 12.82
C THR A 1 13.85 5.28 11.41
N ARG A 2 14.77 5.77 10.54
CA ARG A 2 15.05 5.21 9.19
C ARG A 2 15.22 3.67 9.14
N SER A 3 15.96 3.09 10.09
CA SER A 3 16.17 1.63 10.15
C SER A 3 14.87 0.82 10.33
N ARG A 4 13.86 1.30 11.07
CA ARG A 4 12.62 0.53 11.27
C ARG A 4 11.78 0.46 10.00
N LEU A 5 11.74 1.53 9.22
CA LEU A 5 10.99 1.55 7.97
C LEU A 5 11.67 0.73 6.88
N TYR A 6 13.00 0.84 6.74
CA TYR A 6 13.74 -0.07 5.84
C TYR A 6 13.63 -1.53 6.29
N ASN A 7 13.60 -1.80 7.60
CA ASN A 7 13.43 -3.16 8.11
C ASN A 7 12.01 -3.70 7.88
N SER A 8 10.95 -2.92 8.14
CA SER A 8 9.56 -3.37 8.00
C SER A 8 9.08 -3.35 6.55
N THR A 9 9.29 -2.27 5.80
CA THR A 9 8.94 -2.20 4.37
C THR A 9 9.79 -3.14 3.55
N GLY A 10 11.09 -3.22 3.83
CA GLY A 10 11.99 -4.17 3.18
C GLY A 10 11.58 -5.63 3.44
N PHE A 11 11.18 -5.95 4.68
CA PHE A 11 10.63 -7.28 5.00
C PHE A 11 9.39 -7.61 4.15
N PHE A 12 8.41 -6.72 4.06
CA PHE A 12 7.21 -6.98 3.25
C PHE A 12 7.49 -7.03 1.75
N PHE A 13 8.44 -6.23 1.26
CA PHE A 13 8.87 -6.30 -0.14
C PHE A 13 9.56 -7.64 -0.47
N ILE A 14 10.46 -8.10 0.40
CA ILE A 14 11.10 -9.42 0.25
C ILE A 14 10.05 -10.52 0.36
N ALA A 15 9.12 -10.43 1.31
CA ALA A 15 8.02 -11.38 1.44
C ALA A 15 7.16 -11.43 0.17
N TRP A 16 6.84 -10.28 -0.43
CA TRP A 16 6.18 -10.20 -1.73
C TRP A 16 7.00 -10.92 -2.82
N ALA A 17 8.30 -10.62 -2.94
CA ALA A 17 9.15 -11.20 -3.98
C ALA A 17 9.24 -12.73 -3.85
N LEU A 18 9.40 -13.24 -2.63
CA LEU A 18 9.45 -14.67 -2.34
C LEU A 18 8.09 -15.36 -2.55
N HIS A 19 6.97 -14.64 -2.49
CA HIS A 19 5.65 -15.19 -2.79
C HIS A 19 5.21 -14.93 -4.23
N TYR A 20 5.91 -14.12 -5.02
CA TYR A 20 5.52 -13.80 -6.40
C TYR A 20 6.43 -14.48 -7.42
N LEU A 21 7.75 -14.35 -7.25
CA LEU A 21 8.73 -14.81 -8.23
C LEU A 21 8.78 -16.33 -8.41
N PRO A 22 8.65 -17.18 -7.37
CA PRO A 22 8.73 -18.62 -7.56
C PRO A 22 7.66 -19.18 -8.51
N PHE A 23 6.51 -18.52 -8.62
CA PHE A 23 5.43 -18.96 -9.52
C PHE A 23 5.82 -18.89 -11.00
N TYR A 24 6.75 -18.01 -11.39
CA TYR A 24 7.28 -17.96 -12.76
C TYR A 24 8.18 -19.15 -13.10
N LEU A 25 8.71 -19.83 -12.09
CA LEU A 25 9.57 -21.01 -12.26
C LEU A 25 8.78 -22.32 -12.23
N MET A 26 7.51 -22.29 -11.81
CA MET A 26 6.69 -23.49 -11.70
C MET A 26 6.06 -23.84 -13.07
N GLY A 27 6.40 -25.01 -13.61
CA GLY A 27 5.86 -25.52 -14.88
C GLY A 27 4.44 -26.11 -14.80
N ARG A 28 3.60 -25.63 -13.88
CA ARG A 28 2.22 -26.13 -13.68
C ARG A 28 1.19 -25.02 -13.89
N GLN A 29 -0.07 -25.41 -14.09
CA GLN A 29 -1.17 -24.44 -14.18
C GLN A 29 -1.34 -23.68 -12.86
N LEU A 30 -1.43 -22.36 -12.96
CA LEU A 30 -1.60 -21.45 -11.83
C LEU A 30 -2.95 -20.74 -11.94
N PHE A 31 -3.56 -20.52 -10.78
CA PHE A 31 -4.80 -19.77 -10.65
C PHE A 31 -4.59 -18.55 -9.76
N LEU A 32 -5.51 -17.59 -9.83
CA LEU A 32 -5.42 -16.30 -9.14
C LEU A 32 -5.08 -16.42 -7.64
N HIS A 33 -5.61 -17.44 -6.95
CA HIS A 33 -5.41 -17.61 -5.51
C HIS A 33 -3.95 -17.81 -5.10
N HIS A 34 -3.09 -18.27 -6.02
CA HIS A 34 -1.65 -18.41 -5.77
C HIS A 34 -0.99 -17.06 -5.48
N TYR A 35 -1.54 -15.97 -6.03
CA TYR A 35 -1.01 -14.62 -5.88
C TYR A 35 -1.57 -13.88 -4.66
N LEU A 36 -2.56 -14.43 -3.95
CA LEU A 36 -3.16 -13.76 -2.78
C LEU A 36 -2.17 -13.48 -1.64
N PRO A 37 -1.21 -14.37 -1.30
CA PRO A 37 -0.20 -14.05 -0.29
C PRO A 37 0.69 -12.87 -0.70
N ALA A 38 1.11 -12.82 -1.97
CA ALA A 38 1.88 -11.70 -2.50
C ALA A 38 1.05 -10.41 -2.49
N HIS A 39 -0.24 -10.49 -2.83
CA HIS A 39 -1.14 -9.34 -2.79
C HIS A 39 -1.28 -8.75 -1.38
N LEU A 40 -1.40 -9.59 -0.35
CA LEU A 40 -1.44 -9.13 1.05
C LEU A 40 -0.16 -8.38 1.44
N ALA A 41 1.01 -8.91 1.06
CA ALA A 41 2.28 -8.23 1.27
C ALA A 41 2.33 -6.87 0.54
N SER A 42 1.81 -6.79 -0.68
CA SER A 42 1.68 -5.52 -1.41
C SER A 42 0.80 -4.50 -0.66
N SER A 43 -0.33 -4.91 -0.07
CA SER A 43 -1.18 -4.01 0.72
C SER A 43 -0.45 -3.40 1.93
N LEU A 44 0.39 -4.20 2.60
CA LEU A 44 1.22 -3.72 3.72
C LEU A 44 2.31 -2.75 3.25
N VAL A 45 2.92 -3.02 2.09
CA VAL A 45 3.86 -2.09 1.45
C VAL A 45 3.17 -0.77 1.09
N THR A 46 1.95 -0.80 0.55
CA THR A 46 1.17 0.42 0.25
C THR A 46 0.96 1.28 1.49
N GLY A 47 0.60 0.68 2.64
CA GLY A 47 0.47 1.41 3.90
C GLY A 47 1.79 2.05 4.35
N ALA A 48 2.90 1.30 4.26
CA ALA A 48 4.21 1.82 4.61
C ALA A 48 4.69 2.92 3.65
N LEU A 49 4.30 2.88 2.38
CA LEU A 49 4.58 3.96 1.41
C LEU A 49 3.78 5.22 1.72
N LEU A 50 2.52 5.11 2.13
CA LEU A 50 1.75 6.27 2.59
C LEU A 50 2.40 6.91 3.82
N GLU A 51 2.81 6.11 4.79
CA GLU A 51 3.55 6.60 5.95
C GLU A 51 4.85 7.29 5.51
N PHE A 52 5.62 6.66 4.63
CA PHE A 52 6.86 7.23 4.09
C PHE A 52 6.64 8.59 3.41
N ILE A 53 5.65 8.69 2.51
CA ILE A 53 5.41 9.88 1.69
C ILE A 53 4.89 11.05 2.54
N PHE A 54 3.96 10.78 3.47
CA PHE A 54 3.24 11.86 4.16
C PHE A 54 3.76 12.16 5.58
N THR A 55 4.57 11.28 6.17
CA THR A 55 4.99 11.37 7.58
C THR A 55 6.50 11.55 7.76
N ILE A 56 7.33 11.21 6.78
CA ILE A 56 8.77 11.46 6.87
C ILE A 56 9.03 12.95 6.60
N GLU A 57 9.08 13.71 7.69
CA GLU A 57 9.60 15.07 7.88
C GLU A 57 10.11 15.82 6.63
N PRO A 58 9.47 16.94 6.24
CA PRO A 58 10.16 18.06 5.57
C PRO A 58 11.29 18.62 6.45
N ILE A 59 11.14 18.54 7.78
CA ILE A 59 12.09 19.01 8.80
C ILE A 59 13.49 18.40 8.61
N ALA A 60 13.61 17.15 8.14
CA ALA A 60 14.92 16.54 7.89
C ALA A 60 15.65 17.16 6.69
N ILE A 61 14.92 17.77 5.75
CA ILE A 61 15.48 18.50 4.61
C ILE A 61 15.89 19.90 5.06
N GLU A 62 15.05 20.63 5.80
CA GLU A 62 15.44 21.91 6.42
C GLU A 62 16.66 21.76 7.34
N ASP A 63 16.69 20.74 8.20
CA ASP A 63 17.82 20.44 9.10
C ASP A 63 19.09 20.02 8.34
N ALA A 64 18.95 19.27 7.24
CA ALA A 64 20.09 18.86 6.42
C ALA A 64 20.68 20.03 5.60
N ILE A 65 19.82 20.94 5.13
CA ILE A 65 20.24 22.20 4.49
C ILE A 65 20.94 23.10 5.52
N ALA A 66 20.45 23.14 6.76
CA ALA A 66 21.07 23.89 7.86
C ALA A 66 22.41 23.26 8.33
N GLU A 67 22.52 21.93 8.39
CA GLU A 67 23.76 21.21 8.76
C GLU A 67 24.87 21.31 7.69
N SER A 68 24.52 21.52 6.42
CA SER A 68 25.49 21.79 5.35
C SER A 68 26.39 23.01 5.62
N GLY A 69 26.00 23.91 6.53
CA GLY A 69 26.76 25.10 6.90
C GLY A 69 27.57 25.01 8.20
N SER A 70 27.35 23.99 9.04
CA SER A 70 27.92 23.94 10.40
C SER A 70 28.81 22.71 10.62
N ARG A 71 30.13 22.92 10.64
CA ARG A 71 31.09 21.93 11.12
C ARG A 71 30.99 21.90 12.64
N HIS A 72 30.55 20.77 13.20
CA HIS A 72 30.35 20.40 14.63
C HIS A 72 28.88 20.16 15.00
N ALA A 73 28.33 19.00 14.59
CA ALA A 73 27.01 18.55 15.01
C ALA A 73 27.11 17.78 16.34
N ALA A 74 26.48 18.30 17.39
CA ALA A 74 26.24 17.60 18.65
C ALA A 74 25.31 16.38 18.44
N PRO A 75 25.38 15.33 19.27
CA PRO A 75 24.57 14.13 19.09
C PRO A 75 23.07 14.44 19.27
N LYS A 76 22.30 14.41 18.17
CA LYS A 76 20.83 14.63 18.19
C LYS A 76 20.14 13.51 18.99
N ARG A 77 19.59 13.86 20.16
CA ARG A 77 18.79 12.97 21.01
C ARG A 77 17.58 12.45 20.22
N SER A 78 17.36 11.15 20.16
CA SER A 78 16.21 10.58 19.45
C SER A 78 14.91 10.95 20.16
N LEU A 79 14.25 12.02 19.72
CA LEU A 79 12.94 12.40 20.24
C LEU A 79 11.94 11.26 19.98
N PRO A 80 11.08 10.92 20.97
CA PRO A 80 10.05 9.90 20.81
C PRO A 80 9.06 10.28 19.70
N ALA A 81 8.55 9.28 18.98
CA ALA A 81 7.70 9.49 17.79
C ALA A 81 6.45 10.34 18.08
N ARG A 82 5.87 10.26 19.28
CA ARG A 82 4.73 11.09 19.71
C ARG A 82 5.04 12.59 19.69
N GLU A 83 6.26 12.96 20.06
CA GLU A 83 6.68 14.36 20.19
C GLU A 83 6.97 14.97 18.80
N ARG A 84 7.44 14.14 17.85
CA ARG A 84 7.60 14.50 16.44
C ARG A 84 6.26 14.63 15.69
N LEU A 85 5.36 13.67 15.91
CA LEU A 85 4.04 13.66 15.28
C LEU A 85 3.09 14.72 15.87
N GLY A 86 3.33 15.17 17.10
CA GLY A 86 2.48 16.15 17.79
C GLY A 86 2.49 17.56 17.17
N GLY A 87 3.51 17.91 16.37
CA GLY A 87 3.61 19.19 15.67
C GLY A 87 3.28 19.15 14.17
N GLN A 88 3.09 17.96 13.59
CA GLN A 88 2.88 17.80 12.14
C GLN A 88 1.39 17.71 11.80
N SER A 89 0.95 18.45 10.78
CA SER A 89 -0.41 18.33 10.26
C SER A 89 -0.57 16.98 9.53
N LEU A 90 -1.27 16.03 10.15
CA LEU A 90 -1.56 14.72 9.53
C LEU A 90 -2.68 14.77 8.49
N LEU A 91 -3.24 15.94 8.20
CA LEU A 91 -4.40 16.10 7.33
C LEU A 91 -4.17 15.52 5.93
N ALA A 92 -3.00 15.74 5.33
CA ALA A 92 -2.67 15.18 4.02
C ALA A 92 -2.58 13.64 4.04
N SER A 93 -2.00 13.06 5.08
CA SER A 93 -1.92 11.60 5.28
C SER A 93 -3.32 10.99 5.42
N TRP A 94 -4.17 11.60 6.26
CA TRP A 94 -5.56 11.17 6.45
C TRP A 94 -6.40 11.34 5.19
N ALA A 95 -6.22 12.43 4.44
CA ALA A 95 -6.91 12.64 3.17
C ALA A 95 -6.51 11.57 2.14
N ALA A 96 -5.22 11.30 1.98
CA ALA A 96 -4.73 10.26 1.07
C ALA A 96 -5.24 8.87 1.46
N ALA A 97 -5.17 8.51 2.75
CA ALA A 97 -5.72 7.26 3.26
C ALA A 97 -7.25 7.18 3.02
N GLY A 98 -7.98 8.27 3.27
CA GLY A 98 -9.42 8.35 3.03
C GLY A 98 -9.81 8.13 1.57
N VAL A 99 -9.07 8.72 0.63
CA VAL A 99 -9.29 8.52 -0.82
C VAL A 99 -9.07 7.06 -1.21
N ILE A 100 -7.97 6.45 -0.75
CA ILE A 100 -7.65 5.05 -1.04
C ILE A 100 -8.72 4.11 -0.46
N MET A 101 -9.10 4.31 0.81
CA MET A 101 -10.13 3.50 1.45
C MET A 101 -11.48 3.65 0.77
N THR A 102 -11.85 4.86 0.36
CA THR A 102 -13.09 5.10 -0.38
C THR A 102 -13.09 4.35 -1.71
N ALA A 103 -12.00 4.39 -2.46
CA ALA A 103 -11.87 3.65 -3.72
C ALA A 103 -11.96 2.13 -3.51
N VAL A 104 -11.31 1.60 -2.48
CA VAL A 104 -11.36 0.17 -2.13
C VAL A 104 -12.78 -0.26 -1.75
N VAL A 105 -13.45 0.51 -0.89
CA VAL A 105 -14.83 0.21 -0.45
C VAL A 105 -15.81 0.33 -1.61
N ALA A 106 -15.68 1.36 -2.46
CA ALA A 106 -16.50 1.53 -3.64
C ALA A 106 -16.31 0.37 -4.64
N GLY A 107 -15.06 -0.04 -4.88
CA GLY A 107 -14.73 -1.20 -5.69
C GLY A 107 -15.32 -2.48 -5.11
N TRP A 108 -15.08 -2.74 -3.82
CA TRP A 108 -15.66 -3.89 -3.11
C TRP A 108 -17.19 -3.90 -3.26
N TRP A 109 -17.87 -2.79 -2.96
CA TRP A 109 -19.33 -2.67 -3.07
C TRP A 109 -19.84 -2.96 -4.48
N PHE A 110 -19.15 -2.45 -5.51
CA PHE A 110 -19.50 -2.71 -6.90
C PHE A 110 -19.39 -4.20 -7.26
N PHE A 111 -18.36 -4.88 -6.74
CA PHE A 111 -18.06 -6.29 -7.03
C PHE A 111 -18.69 -7.30 -6.05
N VAL A 112 -19.27 -6.87 -4.92
CA VAL A 112 -19.96 -7.72 -3.92
C VAL A 112 -20.88 -8.77 -4.56
N PRO A 113 -21.75 -8.43 -5.53
CA PRO A 113 -22.61 -9.42 -6.18
C PRO A 113 -21.87 -10.60 -6.83
N LEU A 114 -20.70 -10.35 -7.41
CA LEU A 114 -19.88 -11.40 -8.02
C LEU A 114 -19.18 -12.26 -6.96
N THR A 115 -18.80 -11.68 -5.82
CA THR A 115 -18.12 -12.40 -4.74
C THR A 115 -19.07 -13.27 -3.93
N TYR A 116 -20.26 -12.76 -3.61
CA TYR A 116 -21.23 -13.45 -2.75
C TYR A 116 -22.34 -14.19 -3.51
N GLY A 117 -22.35 -14.11 -4.85
CA GLY A 117 -23.31 -14.83 -5.69
C GLY A 117 -24.72 -14.26 -5.67
N PHE A 118 -24.86 -12.92 -5.57
CA PHE A 118 -26.17 -12.28 -5.71
C PHE A 118 -26.67 -12.35 -7.16
N PRO A 119 -27.99 -12.47 -7.37
CA PRO A 119 -28.55 -12.48 -8.72
C PRO A 119 -28.28 -11.15 -9.42
N LEU A 120 -27.79 -11.24 -10.66
CA LEU A 120 -27.50 -10.08 -11.52
C LEU A 120 -28.22 -10.26 -12.86
N THR A 121 -28.67 -9.15 -13.42
CA THR A 121 -29.10 -9.08 -14.83
C THR A 121 -27.89 -9.09 -15.77
N VAL A 122 -28.09 -9.46 -17.04
CA VAL A 122 -27.01 -9.50 -18.05
C VAL A 122 -26.29 -8.15 -18.15
N ASP A 123 -27.04 -7.04 -18.18
CA ASP A 123 -26.47 -5.69 -18.24
C ASP A 123 -25.59 -5.37 -17.02
N GLN A 124 -25.99 -5.83 -15.83
CA GLN A 124 -25.21 -5.64 -14.61
C GLN A 124 -23.93 -6.49 -14.58
N VAL A 125 -23.94 -7.68 -15.19
CA VAL A 125 -22.75 -8.51 -15.38
C VAL A 125 -21.79 -7.83 -16.36
N MET A 126 -22.31 -7.34 -17.49
CA MET A 126 -21.52 -6.63 -18.50
C MET A 126 -20.91 -5.33 -17.96
N ALA A 127 -21.62 -4.58 -17.11
CA ALA A 127 -21.07 -3.38 -16.46
C ALA A 127 -19.85 -3.68 -15.55
N ARG A 128 -19.75 -4.92 -15.03
CA ARG A 128 -18.66 -5.37 -14.15
C ARG A 128 -17.52 -6.05 -14.92
N LYS A 129 -17.62 -6.16 -16.25
CA LYS A 129 -16.58 -6.70 -17.11
C LYS A 129 -15.49 -5.65 -17.33
N TRP A 130 -14.48 -5.64 -16.47
CA TRP A 130 -13.32 -4.75 -16.61
C TRP A 130 -12.15 -5.50 -17.26
N LEU A 131 -11.25 -4.76 -17.91
CA LEU A 131 -9.93 -5.24 -18.36
C LEU A 131 -9.94 -6.55 -19.18
N GLY A 132 -11.01 -6.79 -19.94
CA GLY A 132 -11.12 -7.95 -20.83
C GLY A 132 -11.45 -9.29 -20.15
N TYR A 133 -11.84 -9.30 -18.86
CA TYR A 133 -12.26 -10.52 -18.18
C TYR A 133 -13.53 -11.12 -18.78
N ASP A 134 -13.55 -12.40 -19.11
CA ASP A 134 -14.77 -13.09 -19.52
C ASP A 134 -15.51 -13.65 -18.30
N LEU A 135 -16.72 -13.13 -18.05
CA LEU A 135 -17.63 -13.67 -17.06
C LEU A 135 -18.52 -14.70 -17.75
N HIS A 136 -18.56 -15.93 -17.23
CA HIS A 136 -19.27 -17.04 -17.86
C HIS A 136 -20.78 -16.78 -18.01
N PHE A 137 -21.35 -15.94 -17.14
CA PHE A 137 -22.76 -15.53 -17.12
C PHE A 137 -23.05 -14.26 -17.95
N ALA A 138 -22.12 -13.83 -18.81
CA ALA A 138 -22.26 -12.64 -19.65
C ALA A 138 -23.05 -12.89 -20.95
N LYS A 139 -23.81 -13.97 -21.04
CA LYS A 139 -24.59 -14.39 -22.21
C LYS A 139 -26.02 -14.72 -21.82
#